data_AF-E1YEH6-F1
#
_entry.id   AF-E1YEH6-F1
#
_cell.length_a   1.000
_cell.length_b   1.000
_cell.length_c   1.000
_cell.angle_alpha   90.00
_cell.angle_beta   90.00
_cell.angle_gamma   90.00
#
_symmetry.space_group_name_H-M   'P 1'
#
loop_
_entity.id
_entity.type
_entity.pdbx_description
1 polymer ?
#
loop_
_entity_poly.entity_id
_entity_poly.type
_entity_poly.pdbx_seq_one_letter_code
_entity_poly.pdbx_strand_id
1 'polypeptide(L)'
;MSSNVLRSIQTLFGFHVNQRRFYTFMASNKLPWNKLWLTLWSMIPEPLTDGRLLIALDDFINAKTGKKIFGCATIFDHAAKTNQSKYPWAQNVVLAGVLKLVKGRWACLPLAFRFYLPQKAIKAQSENMKVPGKEPLFQTKLEQAVDILSQVSHHFAGAAITVVCDSWFGNDGLFTPLRKHLGDSVQLLSRLRS
;
A
#
# COMPACT_ATOMS: atom_id res chain seq x y z
N MET A 1 -10.14 -12.87 -8.83
CA MET A 1 -9.58 -12.38 -7.54
C MET A 1 -10.65 -12.30 -6.45
N SER A 2 -11.83 -11.73 -6.70
CA SER A 2 -12.94 -11.65 -5.72
C SER A 2 -13.49 -13.00 -5.24
N SER A 3 -13.54 -14.01 -6.11
CA SER A 3 -14.01 -15.36 -5.78
C SER A 3 -13.13 -16.07 -4.75
N ASN A 4 -11.81 -15.82 -4.76
CA ASN A 4 -10.88 -16.40 -3.80
C ASN A 4 -11.06 -15.77 -2.41
N VAL A 5 -11.30 -14.47 -2.34
CA VAL A 5 -11.56 -13.77 -1.06
C VAL A 5 -12.85 -14.30 -0.42
N LEU A 6 -13.94 -14.43 -1.19
CA LEU A 6 -15.19 -15.01 -0.69
C LEU A 6 -14.98 -16.45 -0.17
N ARG A 7 -14.24 -17.27 -0.91
CA ARG A 7 -13.91 -18.64 -0.50
C ARG A 7 -13.09 -18.66 0.79
N SER A 8 -12.07 -17.81 0.91
CA SER A 8 -11.25 -17.71 2.13
C SER A 8 -12.08 -17.27 3.34
N ILE A 9 -12.98 -16.31 3.18
CA ILE A 9 -13.90 -15.86 4.25
C ILE A 9 -14.75 -17.03 4.76
N GLN A 10 -15.29 -17.83 3.84
CA GLN A 10 -16.13 -18.98 4.20
C GLN A 10 -15.32 -20.13 4.80
N THR A 11 -14.17 -20.46 4.21
CA THR A 11 -13.42 -21.69 4.54
C THR A 11 -12.49 -21.49 5.74
N LEU A 12 -11.79 -20.36 5.81
CA LEU A 12 -10.79 -20.12 6.87
C LEU A 12 -11.41 -19.51 8.12
N PHE A 13 -12.47 -18.70 7.96
CA PHE A 13 -13.06 -17.94 9.05
C PHE A 13 -14.51 -18.37 9.38
N GLY A 14 -15.08 -19.32 8.63
CA GLY A 14 -16.43 -19.84 8.91
C GLY A 14 -17.57 -18.86 8.66
N PHE A 15 -17.33 -17.74 7.98
CA PHE A 15 -18.36 -16.72 7.73
C PHE A 15 -19.19 -17.07 6.49
N HIS A 16 -20.42 -17.53 6.71
CA HIS A 16 -21.37 -17.83 5.63
C HIS A 16 -22.04 -16.56 5.08
N VAL A 17 -21.40 -15.94 4.09
CA VAL A 17 -21.95 -14.82 3.32
C VAL A 17 -22.29 -15.27 1.90
N ASN A 18 -23.49 -14.96 1.42
CA ASN A 18 -23.86 -15.27 0.04
C ASN A 18 -23.18 -14.33 -0.97
N GLN A 19 -23.11 -14.75 -2.23
CA GLN A 19 -22.42 -14.02 -3.29
C GLN A 19 -22.96 -12.59 -3.46
N ARG A 20 -24.29 -12.41 -3.42
CA ARG A 20 -24.92 -11.09 -3.58
C ARG A 20 -24.45 -10.12 -2.50
N ARG A 21 -24.53 -10.51 -1.22
CA ARG A 21 -24.11 -9.68 -0.08
C ARG A 21 -22.62 -9.35 -0.14
N PHE A 22 -21.78 -10.33 -0.50
CA PHE A 22 -20.34 -10.12 -0.66
C PHE A 22 -20.05 -9.06 -1.72
N TYR A 23 -20.62 -9.17 -2.92
CA TYR A 23 -20.37 -8.19 -3.98
C TYR A 23 -21.00 -6.82 -3.69
N THR A 24 -22.17 -6.76 -3.05
CA THR A 24 -22.74 -5.49 -2.58
C THR A 24 -21.83 -4.81 -1.56
N PHE A 25 -21.23 -5.57 -0.64
CA PHE A 25 -20.25 -5.03 0.31
C PHE A 25 -19.00 -4.51 -0.40
N MET A 26 -18.40 -5.32 -1.28
CA MET A 26 -17.17 -4.95 -2.01
C MET A 26 -17.36 -3.75 -2.95
N ALA A 27 -18.56 -3.54 -3.49
CA ALA A 27 -18.89 -2.42 -4.35
C ALA A 27 -19.38 -1.16 -3.58
N SER A 28 -19.49 -1.24 -2.26
CA SER A 28 -20.03 -0.15 -1.45
C SER A 28 -19.09 1.05 -1.44
N ASN A 29 -19.61 2.21 -1.88
CA ASN A 29 -18.92 3.50 -1.76
C ASN A 29 -19.04 4.12 -0.36
N LYS A 30 -19.75 3.46 0.56
CA LYS A 30 -20.01 3.96 1.93
C LYS A 30 -19.02 3.42 2.96
N LEU A 31 -18.07 2.57 2.56
CA LEU A 31 -17.10 2.00 3.49
C LEU A 31 -16.15 3.10 4.01
N PRO A 32 -16.06 3.33 5.33
CA PRO A 32 -15.22 4.36 5.90
C PRO A 32 -13.77 3.86 5.97
N TRP A 33 -13.11 3.71 4.81
CA TRP A 33 -11.79 3.10 4.68
C TRP A 33 -10.74 3.65 5.65
N ASN A 34 -10.72 4.96 5.90
CA ASN A 34 -9.79 5.57 6.85
C ASN A 34 -10.02 5.08 8.28
N LYS A 35 -11.28 5.00 8.74
CA LYS A 35 -11.60 4.47 10.08
C LYS A 35 -11.29 2.98 10.16
N LEU A 36 -11.58 2.23 9.10
CA LEU A 36 -11.30 0.79 9.04
C LEU A 36 -9.81 0.51 9.20
N TRP A 37 -8.94 1.26 8.52
CA TRP A 37 -7.50 1.11 8.68
C TRP A 37 -7.04 1.39 10.12
N LEU A 38 -7.50 2.48 10.72
CA LEU A 38 -7.18 2.80 12.12
C LEU A 38 -7.62 1.68 13.07
N THR A 39 -8.83 1.14 12.89
CA THR A 39 -9.30 0.00 13.68
C THR A 39 -8.42 -1.23 13.49
N LEU A 40 -8.04 -1.56 12.25
CA LEU A 40 -7.17 -2.70 11.96
C LEU A 40 -5.78 -2.53 12.59
N TRP A 41 -5.21 -1.32 12.58
CA TRP A 41 -3.93 -1.04 13.22
C TRP A 41 -3.99 -1.24 14.74
N SER A 42 -5.07 -0.77 15.38
CA SER A 42 -5.29 -0.96 16.83
C SER A 42 -5.51 -2.42 17.24
N MET A 43 -5.86 -3.30 16.29
CA MET A 43 -6.01 -4.73 16.55
C MET A 43 -4.67 -5.49 16.54
N ILE A 44 -3.55 -4.83 16.23
CA ILE A 44 -2.22 -5.45 16.29
C ILE A 44 -1.73 -5.37 17.75
N PRO A 45 -1.70 -6.49 18.50
CA PRO A 45 -1.51 -6.45 19.96
C PRO A 45 -0.11 -5.99 20.36
N GLU A 46 0.91 -6.43 19.63
CA GLU A 46 2.31 -6.11 19.89
C GLU A 46 3.00 -5.70 18.57
N PRO A 47 2.74 -4.47 18.09
CA PRO A 47 3.22 -4.03 16.78
C PRO A 47 4.73 -3.84 16.73
N LEU A 48 5.39 -3.74 17.89
CA LEU A 48 6.82 -3.49 17.99
C LEU A 48 7.64 -4.78 17.91
N THR A 49 8.82 -4.67 17.30
CA THR A 49 9.90 -5.65 17.34
C THR A 49 11.14 -4.93 17.88
N ASP A 50 11.72 -5.45 18.96
CA ASP A 50 12.86 -4.83 19.66
C ASP A 50 12.65 -3.34 19.99
N GLY A 51 11.45 -3.02 20.48
CA GLY A 51 11.06 -1.65 20.87
C GLY A 51 10.80 -0.70 19.70
N ARG A 52 10.80 -1.18 18.45
CA ARG A 52 10.62 -0.37 17.24
C ARG A 52 9.50 -0.89 16.37
N LEU A 53 8.82 0.03 15.69
CA LEU A 53 7.89 -0.31 14.62
C LEU A 53 8.69 -0.52 13.33
N LEU A 54 8.91 -1.79 12.97
CA LEU A 54 9.59 -2.16 11.73
C LEU A 54 8.59 -2.14 10.59
N ILE A 55 8.76 -1.25 9.61
CA ILE A 55 7.83 -1.10 8.48
C ILE A 55 8.55 -1.47 7.19
N ALA A 56 8.08 -2.51 6.49
CA ALA A 56 8.46 -2.76 5.12
C ALA A 56 7.72 -1.79 4.19
N LEU A 57 8.47 -1.09 3.34
CA LEU A 57 7.95 -0.22 2.29
C LEU A 57 8.40 -0.72 0.93
N ASP A 58 7.45 -0.94 0.04
CA ASP A 58 7.72 -1.38 -1.32
C ASP A 58 6.62 -0.89 -2.28
N ASP A 59 6.87 -0.97 -3.58
CA ASP A 59 5.84 -0.84 -4.60
C ASP A 59 5.79 -2.05 -5.53
N PHE A 60 4.60 -2.38 -5.99
CA PHE A 60 4.42 -3.50 -6.91
C PHE A 60 3.48 -3.16 -8.05
N ILE A 61 3.72 -3.82 -9.19
CA ILE A 61 2.89 -3.72 -10.39
C ILE A 61 1.94 -4.92 -10.42
N ASN A 62 0.64 -4.63 -10.43
CA ASN A 62 -0.43 -5.61 -10.50
C ASN A 62 -1.07 -5.56 -11.89
N ALA A 63 -0.55 -6.37 -12.81
CA ALA A 63 -1.04 -6.44 -14.18
C ALA A 63 -2.52 -6.86 -14.23
N LYS A 64 -3.30 -6.18 -15.07
CA LYS A 64 -4.73 -6.42 -15.25
C LYS A 64 -5.06 -6.49 -16.74
N THR A 65 -6.19 -7.11 -17.06
CA THR A 65 -6.71 -7.18 -18.43
C THR A 65 -7.93 -6.26 -18.65
N GLY A 66 -8.63 -5.87 -17.59
CA GLY A 66 -9.80 -5.00 -17.66
C GLY A 66 -9.45 -3.52 -17.85
N LYS A 67 -9.97 -2.89 -18.90
CA LYS A 67 -9.72 -1.48 -19.23
C LYS A 67 -10.35 -0.48 -18.26
N LYS A 68 -11.43 -0.86 -17.57
CA LYS A 68 -12.16 0.00 -16.61
C LYS A 68 -11.71 -0.17 -15.16
N ILE A 69 -10.63 -0.90 -14.90
CA ILE A 69 -10.13 -1.12 -13.54
C ILE A 69 -9.47 0.17 -13.05
N PHE A 70 -9.92 0.63 -11.89
CA PHE A 70 -9.44 1.87 -11.28
C PHE A 70 -7.92 1.85 -11.06
N GLY A 71 -7.26 2.97 -11.36
CA GLY A 71 -5.82 3.14 -11.16
C GLY A 71 -4.94 2.35 -12.13
N CYS A 72 -5.51 1.69 -13.14
CA CYS A 72 -4.72 1.04 -14.18
C CYS A 72 -4.18 2.03 -15.22
N ALA A 73 -2.91 1.96 -15.54
CA ALA A 73 -2.34 2.67 -16.69
C ALA A 73 -1.31 1.77 -17.38
N THR A 74 -0.77 2.25 -18.50
CA THR A 74 0.46 1.68 -19.06
C THR A 74 1.63 2.11 -18.18
N ILE A 75 2.13 1.21 -17.34
CA ILE A 75 3.19 1.47 -16.37
C ILE A 75 4.50 0.88 -16.87
N PHE A 76 5.60 1.61 -16.74
CA PHE A 76 6.93 1.04 -17.04
C PHE A 76 7.39 0.12 -15.91
N ASP A 77 7.75 -1.11 -16.26
CA ASP A 77 8.30 -2.11 -15.34
C ASP A 77 9.81 -2.27 -15.57
N HIS A 78 10.59 -1.67 -14.68
CA HIS A 78 12.05 -1.78 -14.68
C HIS A 78 12.56 -3.20 -14.40
N ALA A 79 11.73 -4.05 -13.77
CA ALA A 79 12.06 -5.42 -13.39
C ALA A 79 11.48 -6.46 -14.37
N ALA A 80 10.88 -6.02 -15.49
CA ALA A 80 10.32 -6.90 -16.50
C ALA A 80 11.38 -7.88 -17.05
N LYS A 81 11.07 -9.18 -16.95
CA LYS A 81 11.90 -10.26 -17.51
C LYS A 81 11.77 -10.29 -19.04
N THR A 82 12.67 -10.99 -19.72
CA THR A 82 12.72 -11.09 -21.20
C THR A 82 11.37 -11.46 -21.84
N ASN A 83 10.57 -12.31 -21.19
CA ASN A 83 9.27 -12.76 -21.71
C ASN A 83 8.08 -11.99 -21.13
N GLN A 84 8.30 -10.81 -20.56
CA GLN A 84 7.27 -9.94 -20.00
C GLN A 84 7.23 -8.61 -20.75
N SER A 85 6.03 -8.02 -20.84
CA SER A 85 5.90 -6.65 -21.36
C SER A 85 6.59 -5.69 -20.39
N LYS A 86 7.43 -4.80 -20.92
CA LYS A 86 7.98 -3.66 -20.16
C LYS A 86 6.94 -2.59 -19.83
N TYR A 87 5.79 -2.63 -20.50
CA TYR A 87 4.72 -1.64 -20.37
C TYR A 87 3.36 -2.33 -20.19
N PRO A 88 3.14 -3.08 -19.09
CA PRO A 88 1.86 -3.71 -18.83
C PRO A 88 0.76 -2.69 -18.55
N TRP A 89 -0.47 -3.03 -18.92
CA TRP A 89 -1.66 -2.40 -18.35
C TRP A 89 -1.84 -2.90 -16.91
N ALA A 90 -1.60 -2.03 -15.93
CA ALA A 90 -1.46 -2.45 -14.55
C ALA A 90 -1.78 -1.34 -13.56
N GLN A 91 -2.14 -1.73 -12.33
CA GLN A 91 -2.07 -0.83 -11.17
C GLN A 91 -0.63 -0.84 -10.65
N ASN A 92 -0.06 0.32 -10.35
CA ASN A 92 1.13 0.40 -9.49
C ASN A 92 0.66 0.81 -8.08
N VAL A 93 1.09 0.07 -7.07
CA VAL A 93 0.64 0.22 -5.69
C VAL A 93 1.84 0.38 -4.77
N VAL A 94 1.90 1.50 -4.05
CA VAL A 94 2.80 1.68 -2.90
C VAL A 94 2.15 1.02 -1.69
N LEU A 95 2.88 0.14 -1.02
CA LEU A 95 2.42 -0.64 0.12
C LEU A 95 3.39 -0.46 1.30
N ALA A 96 2.83 -0.19 2.47
CA ALA A 96 3.53 -0.28 3.74
C ALA A 96 2.92 -1.40 4.59
N GLY A 97 3.77 -2.20 5.23
CA GLY A 97 3.33 -3.24 6.16
C GLY A 97 4.26 -3.34 7.36
N VAL A 98 3.72 -3.72 8.52
CA VAL A 98 4.53 -3.95 9.71
C VAL A 98 5.18 -5.33 9.63
N LEU A 99 6.47 -5.38 9.89
CA LEU A 99 7.24 -6.62 10.00
C LEU A 99 7.15 -7.13 11.44
N LYS A 100 6.64 -8.35 11.59
CA LYS A 100 6.54 -9.03 12.88
C LYS A 100 6.99 -10.47 12.77
N LEU A 101 7.70 -10.95 13.79
CA LEU A 101 8.01 -12.37 13.92
C LEU A 101 6.77 -13.12 14.42
N VAL A 102 6.22 -14.00 13.58
CA VAL A 102 5.09 -14.87 13.91
C VAL A 102 5.57 -16.31 13.85
N LYS A 103 5.59 -17.00 14.99
CA LYS A 103 6.06 -18.40 15.10
C LYS A 103 7.44 -18.62 14.48
N GLY A 104 8.40 -17.74 14.77
CA GLY A 104 9.77 -17.83 14.28
C GLY A 104 9.99 -17.43 12.82
N ARG A 105 8.97 -16.89 12.14
CA ARG A 105 9.07 -16.43 10.74
C ARG A 105 8.66 -14.97 10.63
N TRP A 106 9.36 -14.22 9.78
CA TRP A 106 8.95 -12.86 9.45
C TRP A 106 7.64 -12.89 8.66
N ALA A 107 6.66 -12.15 9.15
CA ALA A 107 5.42 -11.87 8.46
C ALA A 107 5.31 -10.36 8.21
N CYS A 108 4.78 -9.99 7.05
CA CYS A 108 4.43 -8.61 6.73
C CYS A 108 2.92 -8.46 6.83
N LEU A 109 2.46 -7.71 7.83
CA LEU A 109 1.04 -7.40 8.01
C LEU A 109 0.73 -6.07 7.31
N PRO A 110 -0.18 -6.02 6.33
CA PRO A 110 -0.47 -4.78 5.60
C PRO A 110 -0.98 -3.67 6.52
N LEU A 111 -0.35 -2.49 6.45
CA LEU A 111 -0.79 -1.30 7.16
C LEU A 111 -1.55 -0.35 6.25
N ALA A 112 -1.00 -0.01 5.09
CA ALA A 112 -1.69 0.87 4.17
C ALA A 112 -1.17 0.69 2.76
N PHE A 113 -1.99 1.07 1.79
CA PHE A 113 -1.56 1.15 0.40
C PHE A 113 -2.13 2.39 -0.28
N ARG A 114 -1.49 2.80 -1.38
CA ARG A 114 -1.98 3.85 -2.29
C ARG A 114 -1.75 3.42 -3.73
N PHE A 115 -2.72 3.73 -4.60
CA PHE A 115 -2.54 3.57 -6.04
C PHE A 115 -1.70 4.75 -6.54
N TYR A 116 -0.60 4.47 -7.23
CA TYR A 116 0.13 5.48 -7.97
C TYR A 116 -0.66 5.79 -9.25
N LEU A 117 -1.11 7.03 -9.38
CA LEU A 117 -1.89 7.52 -10.52
C LEU A 117 -0.97 8.39 -11.39
N PRO A 118 -0.52 7.93 -12.57
CA PRO A 118 0.44 8.68 -13.37
C PRO A 118 -0.11 10.05 -13.80
N GLN A 119 0.71 11.10 -13.68
CA GLN A 119 0.30 12.47 -14.02
C GLN A 119 -0.25 12.58 -15.45
N LYS A 120 0.33 11.85 -16.41
CA LYS A 120 -0.14 11.80 -17.80
C LYS A 120 -1.56 11.25 -17.91
N ALA A 121 -1.90 10.21 -17.14
CA ALA A 121 -3.22 9.59 -17.16
C ALA A 121 -4.29 10.50 -16.51
N ILE A 122 -3.91 11.21 -15.44
CA ILE A 122 -4.73 12.25 -14.81
C ILE A 122 -4.99 13.41 -15.78
N LYS A 123 -3.94 13.96 -16.40
CA LYS A 123 -4.06 15.05 -17.39
C LYS A 123 -4.90 14.67 -18.61
N ALA A 124 -4.82 13.41 -19.05
CA ALA A 124 -5.67 12.86 -20.11
C ALA A 124 -7.12 12.59 -19.67
N GLN A 125 -7.49 12.91 -18.43
CA GLN A 125 -8.83 12.72 -17.86
C GLN A 125 -9.38 11.30 -18.00
N SER A 126 -8.49 10.30 -17.93
CA SER A 126 -8.83 8.89 -18.10
C SER A 126 -9.92 8.47 -17.11
N GLU A 127 -11.01 7.84 -17.59
CA GLU A 127 -12.17 7.50 -16.75
C GLU A 127 -11.79 6.65 -15.54
N ASN A 128 -10.84 5.73 -15.71
CA ASN A 128 -10.40 4.81 -14.68
C ASN A 128 -9.43 5.44 -13.65
N MET A 129 -9.17 6.75 -13.74
CA MET A 129 -8.44 7.52 -12.72
C MET A 129 -9.37 8.31 -11.79
N LYS A 130 -10.67 8.35 -12.10
CA LYS A 130 -11.64 9.17 -11.38
C LYS A 130 -12.28 8.38 -10.24
N VAL A 131 -12.46 9.05 -9.11
CA VAL A 131 -13.34 8.59 -8.03
C VAL A 131 -14.52 9.56 -8.00
N PRO A 132 -15.79 9.09 -8.03
CA PRO A 132 -16.94 9.99 -8.00
C PRO A 132 -16.87 11.00 -6.85
N GLY A 133 -17.01 12.28 -7.16
CA GLY A 133 -16.96 13.38 -6.19
C GLY A 133 -15.56 13.76 -5.69
N LYS A 134 -14.49 13.23 -6.30
CA LYS A 134 -13.10 13.60 -5.96
C LYS A 134 -12.26 13.81 -7.22
N GLU A 135 -11.58 14.94 -7.27
CA GLU A 135 -10.57 15.18 -8.30
C GLU A 135 -9.30 14.39 -7.99
N PRO A 136 -8.74 13.65 -8.97
CA PRO A 136 -7.51 12.90 -8.76
C PRO A 136 -6.32 13.87 -8.65
N LEU A 137 -5.66 13.86 -7.50
CA LEU A 137 -4.40 14.59 -7.29
C LEU A 137 -3.22 13.69 -7.68
N PHE A 138 -2.28 14.24 -8.44
CA PHE A 138 -1.02 13.56 -8.67
C PHE A 138 -0.15 13.59 -7.41
N GLN A 139 0.33 12.42 -7.00
CA GLN A 139 1.38 12.27 -6.00
C GLN A 139 2.39 11.27 -6.54
N THR A 140 3.67 11.59 -6.37
CA THR A 140 4.77 10.63 -6.57
C THR A 140 4.67 9.48 -5.57
N LYS A 141 5.27 8.33 -5.90
CA LYS A 141 5.32 7.20 -4.97
C LYS A 141 6.04 7.53 -3.66
N LEU A 142 7.04 8.44 -3.69
CA LEU A 142 7.77 8.89 -2.50
C LEU A 142 6.87 9.75 -1.61
N GLU A 143 6.12 10.70 -2.17
CA GLU A 143 5.13 11.49 -1.42
C GLU A 143 4.06 10.59 -0.79
N GLN A 144 3.54 9.61 -1.56
CA GLN A 144 2.59 8.63 -1.02
C GLN A 144 3.18 7.82 0.14
N ALA A 145 4.46 7.42 0.04
CA ALA A 145 5.13 6.70 1.11
C ALA A 145 5.30 7.57 2.36
N VAL A 146 5.69 8.84 2.23
CA VAL A 146 5.78 9.79 3.35
C VAL A 146 4.42 9.93 4.02
N ASP A 147 3.35 10.16 3.26
CA ASP A 147 1.98 10.29 3.78
C ASP A 147 1.55 9.04 4.57
N ILE A 148 1.80 7.85 4.01
CA ILE A 148 1.47 6.57 4.68
C ILE A 148 2.26 6.45 5.99
N LEU A 149 3.57 6.64 5.95
CA LEU A 149 4.45 6.46 7.10
C LEU A 149 4.16 7.47 8.20
N SER A 150 3.86 8.73 7.84
CA SER A 150 3.42 9.75 8.78
C SER A 150 2.10 9.33 9.44
N GLN A 151 1.09 8.89 8.69
CA GLN A 151 -0.19 8.45 9.27
C GLN A 151 -0.03 7.29 10.25
N VAL A 152 0.78 6.30 9.88
CA VAL A 152 1.11 5.16 10.75
C VAL A 152 1.85 5.62 12.00
N SER A 153 2.82 6.52 11.87
CA SER A 153 3.58 7.07 13.01
C SER A 153 2.68 7.81 14.01
N HIS A 154 1.75 8.62 13.52
CA HIS A 154 0.80 9.32 14.38
C HIS A 154 -0.13 8.34 15.11
N HIS A 155 -0.50 7.22 14.47
CA HIS A 155 -1.31 6.19 15.13
C HIS A 155 -0.54 5.47 16.25
N PHE A 156 0.70 5.07 15.97
CA PHE A 156 1.60 4.43 16.94
C PHE A 156 2.49 5.48 17.64
N ALA A 157 1.87 6.56 18.12
CA ALA A 157 2.58 7.67 18.73
C ALA A 157 3.50 7.21 19.87
N GLY A 158 4.73 7.73 19.90
CA GLY A 158 5.76 7.37 20.88
C GLY A 158 6.63 6.17 20.48
N ALA A 159 6.25 5.40 19.46
CA ALA A 159 7.11 4.34 18.94
C ALA A 159 8.17 4.89 17.97
N ALA A 160 9.44 4.48 18.15
CA ALA A 160 10.46 4.71 17.14
C ALA A 160 10.21 3.81 15.92
N ILE A 161 10.42 4.34 14.72
CA ILE A 161 10.14 3.67 13.46
C ILE A 161 11.44 3.32 12.76
N THR A 162 11.52 2.12 12.21
CA THR A 162 12.54 1.78 11.20
C THR A 162 11.83 1.36 9.93
N VAL A 163 12.02 2.14 8.89
CA VAL A 163 11.53 1.83 7.55
C VAL A 163 12.58 0.96 6.86
N VAL A 164 12.16 -0.20 6.39
CA VAL A 164 12.97 -1.16 5.64
C VAL A 164 12.49 -1.13 4.20
N CYS A 165 13.37 -0.79 3.25
CA CYS A 165 12.99 -0.68 1.85
C CYS A 165 14.13 -1.06 0.90
N ASP A 166 13.81 -1.18 -0.38
CA ASP A 166 14.82 -1.35 -1.42
C ASP A 166 15.59 -0.05 -1.69
N SER A 167 16.46 -0.09 -2.70
CA SER A 167 17.28 1.05 -3.08
C SER A 167 16.52 2.12 -3.88
N TRP A 168 15.31 1.80 -4.38
CA TRP A 168 14.46 2.76 -5.06
C TRP A 168 13.85 3.74 -4.06
N PHE A 169 13.42 3.26 -2.90
CA PHE A 169 12.94 4.09 -1.78
C PHE A 169 14.07 4.62 -0.88
N GLY A 170 15.26 4.00 -0.93
CA GLY A 170 16.44 4.35 -0.14
C GLY A 170 17.18 5.63 -0.54
N ASN A 171 16.49 6.77 -0.65
CA ASN A 171 17.10 8.05 -1.02
C ASN A 171 16.51 9.25 -0.26
N ASP A 172 17.15 10.42 -0.41
CA ASP A 172 16.77 11.66 0.28
C ASP A 172 15.38 12.18 -0.08
N GLY A 173 14.83 11.79 -1.23
CA GLY A 173 13.46 12.09 -1.61
C GLY A 173 12.42 11.44 -0.69
N LEU A 174 12.74 10.29 -0.08
CA LEU A 174 11.95 9.71 1.01
C LEU A 174 12.43 10.21 2.37
N PHE A 175 13.74 10.13 2.63
CA PHE A 175 14.28 10.27 3.98
C PHE A 175 14.15 11.69 4.52
N THR A 176 14.49 12.71 3.72
CA THR A 176 14.49 14.10 4.16
C THR A 176 13.08 14.58 4.58
N PRO A 177 12.02 14.40 3.76
CA PRO A 177 10.68 14.78 4.18
C PRO A 177 10.19 14.00 5.41
N LEU A 178 10.49 12.70 5.46
CA LEU A 178 10.09 11.85 6.58
C LEU A 178 10.76 12.28 7.90
N ARG A 179 12.06 12.58 7.85
CA ARG A 179 12.83 13.10 9.00
C ARG A 179 12.33 14.47 9.44
N LYS A 180 11.91 15.33 8.51
CA LYS A 180 11.29 16.62 8.84
C LYS A 180 9.98 16.45 9.62
N HIS A 181 9.19 15.42 9.32
CA HIS A 181 7.93 15.16 10.02
C HIS A 181 8.10 14.43 11.35
N LEU A 182 9.05 13.49 11.43
CA LEU A 182 9.15 12.55 12.56
C LEU A 182 10.38 12.77 13.44
N GLY A 183 11.29 13.67 13.05
CA GLY A 183 12.53 13.95 13.77
C GLY A 183 13.37 12.68 13.98
N ASP A 184 13.97 12.56 15.16
CA ASP A 184 14.90 11.47 15.48
C ASP A 184 14.24 10.10 15.68
N SER A 185 12.90 10.06 15.72
CA SER A 185 12.15 8.82 15.91
C SER A 185 12.18 7.89 14.70
N VAL A 186 12.56 8.37 13.50
CA VAL A 186 12.56 7.57 12.27
C VAL A 186 13.96 7.22 11.78
N GLN A 187 14.18 5.95 11.45
CA GLN A 187 15.39 5.45 10.79
C GLN A 187 15.03 4.77 9.47
N LEU A 188 15.96 4.79 8.52
CA LEU A 188 15.81 4.15 7.21
C LEU A 188 16.90 3.09 7.05
N LEU A 189 16.48 1.85 6.85
CA LEU A 189 17.33 0.73 6.47
C LEU A 189 17.02 0.39 5.01
N SER A 190 17.96 0.70 4.11
CA SER A 190 17.77 0.43 2.69
C SER A 190 18.96 -0.30 2.08
N ARG A 191 18.70 -0.99 0.99
CA ARG A 191 19.78 -1.47 0.13
C ARG A 191 20.46 -0.27 -0.53
N LEU A 192 21.78 -0.18 -0.44
CA LEU A 192 22.53 0.86 -1.16
C LEU A 192 22.39 0.68 -2.68
N ARG A 193 22.21 1.78 -3.39
CA ARG A 193 22.34 1.84 -4.85
C ARG A 193 23.72 2.39 -5.18
N SER A 194 24.53 1.60 -5.88
CA SER A 194 25.74 2.05 -6.56
C SER A 194 25.40 2.87 -7.79
#